data_AF-A0A926B8B9-F1
#
_entry.id   AF-A0A926B8B9-F1
#
_cell.length_a   1.000
_cell.length_b   1.000
_cell.length_c   1.000
_cell.angle_alpha   90.00
_cell.angle_beta   90.00
_cell.angle_gamma   90.00
#
_symmetry.space_group_name_H-M   'P 1'
#
loop_
_entity.id
_entity.type
_entity.pdbx_description
1 polymer ?
#
loop_
_entity_poly.entity_id
_entity_poly.type
_entity_poly.pdbx_seq_one_letter_code
_entity_poly.pdbx_strand_id
1 'polypeptide(L)'
;MDPQPDQAPSLIPAKRRQRLFGGWQATATRHTPLEDAQALFTGTVLTALGIAILGHLGFLTGGTAGLAFIVHYGLGWNFGLVFFLVNLPFYVLAFKRMGPAFTAKTFIAVAILSLVTAVQPALFAFGHVDRTTGAVLAGLLMGFGLLALFRHRASLGGVGILALYL
;
A
#
# COMPACT_ATOMS: atom_id res chain seq x y z
N MET A 1 -36.08 -36.85 59.02
CA MET A 1 -34.78 -36.48 58.42
C MET A 1 -34.61 -37.28 57.14
N ASP A 2 -34.59 -36.71 55.96
CA ASP A 2 -34.92 -35.35 55.54
C ASP A 2 -35.30 -35.40 54.06
N PRO A 3 -36.08 -34.42 53.58
CA PRO A 3 -36.40 -34.29 52.17
C PRO A 3 -35.12 -33.90 51.43
N GLN A 4 -34.86 -34.45 50.24
CA GLN A 4 -33.91 -33.80 49.34
C GLN A 4 -34.69 -32.71 48.59
N PRO A 5 -34.43 -31.41 48.84
CA PRO A 5 -35.08 -30.31 48.16
C PRO A 5 -34.31 -29.93 46.88
N ASP A 6 -34.89 -28.95 46.20
CA ASP A 6 -34.29 -28.12 45.15
C ASP A 6 -34.20 -28.68 43.72
N GLN A 7 -35.31 -28.40 43.02
CA GLN A 7 -35.24 -27.82 41.69
C GLN A 7 -34.27 -26.63 41.64
N ALA A 8 -33.33 -26.63 40.69
CA ALA A 8 -32.75 -25.42 40.12
C ALA A 8 -32.16 -25.76 38.72
N PRO A 9 -31.99 -24.79 37.81
CA PRO A 9 -32.95 -24.52 36.75
C PRO A 9 -32.42 -24.91 35.37
N SER A 10 -33.35 -24.96 34.42
CA SER A 10 -33.17 -24.99 32.96
C SER A 10 -31.76 -24.62 32.47
N LEU A 11 -31.07 -25.62 31.90
CA LEU A 11 -29.96 -25.36 31.00
C LEU A 11 -30.53 -24.65 29.76
N ILE A 12 -30.57 -23.32 29.80
CA ILE A 12 -30.73 -22.49 28.61
C ILE A 12 -29.58 -22.92 27.68
N PRO A 13 -29.84 -23.48 26.48
CA PRO A 13 -28.77 -23.71 25.54
C PRO A 13 -28.19 -22.35 25.20
N ALA A 14 -26.92 -22.14 25.56
CA ALA A 14 -26.18 -20.94 25.23
C ALA A 14 -26.31 -20.71 23.72
N LYS A 15 -27.05 -19.67 23.36
CA LYS A 15 -27.32 -19.25 21.99
C LYS A 15 -25.96 -19.12 21.31
N ARG A 16 -25.60 -20.08 20.45
CA ARG A 16 -24.38 -20.03 19.62
C ARG A 16 -24.44 -18.71 18.88
N ARG A 17 -23.71 -17.70 19.37
CA ARG A 17 -23.56 -16.40 18.72
C ARG A 17 -22.94 -16.68 17.35
N GLN A 18 -23.81 -16.84 16.35
CA GLN A 18 -23.41 -16.82 14.96
C GLN A 18 -22.68 -15.50 14.77
N ARG A 19 -21.38 -15.59 14.48
CA ARG A 19 -20.54 -14.42 14.19
C ARG A 19 -21.22 -13.68 13.04
N LEU A 20 -21.70 -12.47 13.30
CA LEU A 20 -22.41 -11.60 12.35
C LEU A 20 -21.63 -11.35 11.05
N PHE A 21 -20.32 -11.61 11.08
CA PHE A 21 -19.47 -11.65 9.92
C PHE A 21 -18.99 -13.10 9.76
N GLY A 22 -19.48 -13.75 8.69
CA GLY A 22 -19.10 -15.11 8.31
C GLY A 22 -17.58 -15.28 8.20
N GLY A 23 -17.09 -16.52 8.27
CA GLY A 23 -15.66 -16.81 8.27
C GLY A 23 -14.98 -16.28 7.00
N TRP A 24 -14.22 -15.21 7.14
CA TRP A 24 -13.35 -14.67 6.10
C TRP A 24 -12.13 -15.58 5.94
N GLN A 25 -12.25 -16.64 5.14
CA GLN A 25 -11.08 -17.38 4.69
C GLN A 25 -10.52 -16.68 3.44
N ALA A 26 -9.43 -15.93 3.61
CA ALA A 26 -8.71 -15.33 2.48
C ALA A 26 -8.05 -16.44 1.66
N THR A 27 -8.70 -16.90 0.59
CA THR A 27 -8.06 -17.82 -0.36
C THR A 27 -6.95 -17.08 -1.09
N ALA A 28 -5.73 -17.62 -1.07
CA ALA A 28 -4.61 -17.07 -1.85
C ALA A 28 -4.97 -17.09 -3.34
N THR A 29 -5.39 -15.94 -3.89
CA THR A 29 -5.77 -15.82 -5.30
C THR A 29 -4.51 -15.96 -6.15
N ARG A 30 -4.49 -16.93 -7.06
CA ARG A 30 -3.44 -17.00 -8.08
C ARG A 30 -3.79 -16.01 -9.18
N HIS A 31 -2.89 -15.06 -9.43
CA HIS A 31 -3.04 -14.08 -10.49
C HIS A 31 -2.30 -14.53 -11.75
N THR A 32 -2.89 -14.22 -12.90
CA THR A 32 -2.20 -14.40 -14.19
C THR A 32 -1.16 -13.28 -14.39
N PRO A 33 -0.12 -13.49 -15.22
CA PRO A 33 0.87 -12.44 -15.49
C PRO A 33 0.26 -11.16 -16.08
N LEU A 34 -0.85 -11.27 -16.82
CA LEU A 34 -1.57 -10.12 -17.37
C LEU A 34 -2.29 -9.32 -16.27
N GLU A 35 -2.95 -10.01 -15.34
CA GLU A 35 -3.56 -9.38 -14.16
C GLU A 35 -2.51 -8.68 -13.31
N ASP A 36 -1.34 -9.31 -13.11
CA ASP A 36 -0.21 -8.68 -12.44
C ASP A 36 0.24 -7.41 -13.16
N ALA A 37 0.45 -7.46 -14.48
CA ALA A 37 0.87 -6.30 -15.25
C ALA A 37 -0.14 -5.14 -15.14
N GLN A 38 -1.44 -5.44 -15.24
CA GLN A 38 -2.50 -4.46 -15.09
C GLN A 38 -2.52 -3.87 -13.68
N ALA A 39 -2.38 -4.68 -12.64
CA ALA A 39 -2.38 -4.22 -11.26
C ALA A 39 -1.13 -3.39 -10.93
N LEU A 40 0.04 -3.79 -11.43
CA LEU A 40 1.27 -3.00 -11.28
C LEU A 40 1.12 -1.64 -11.95
N PHE A 41 0.61 -1.61 -13.18
CA PHE A 41 0.43 -0.35 -13.91
C PHE A 41 -0.60 0.57 -13.24
N THR A 42 -1.82 0.07 -13.01
CA THR A 42 -2.90 0.86 -12.40
C THR A 42 -2.56 1.28 -10.97
N GLY A 43 -1.99 0.38 -10.18
CA GLY A 43 -1.58 0.65 -8.80
C GLY A 43 -0.51 1.74 -8.73
N THR A 44 0.52 1.65 -9.56
CA THR A 44 1.60 2.65 -9.60
C THR A 44 1.12 4.00 -10.11
N VAL A 45 0.26 4.05 -11.14
CA VAL A 45 -0.28 5.32 -11.66
C VAL A 45 -1.16 6.01 -10.62
N LEU A 46 -2.03 5.27 -9.91
CA LEU A 46 -2.84 5.82 -8.82
C LEU A 46 -1.96 6.35 -7.68
N THR A 47 -0.96 5.59 -7.27
CA THR A 47 -0.01 6.05 -6.25
C THR A 47 0.79 7.27 -6.74
N ALA A 48 1.20 7.31 -8.01
CA ALA A 48 1.92 8.45 -8.59
C ALA A 48 1.08 9.72 -8.51
N LEU A 49 -0.21 9.62 -8.85
CA LEU A 49 -1.13 10.76 -8.80
C LEU A 49 -1.32 11.26 -7.37
N GLY A 50 -1.48 10.36 -6.41
CA GLY A 50 -1.56 10.73 -4.99
C GLY A 50 -0.27 11.39 -4.49
N ILE A 51 0.90 10.87 -4.87
CA ILE A 51 2.20 11.48 -4.58
C ILE A 51 2.30 12.87 -5.22
N ALA A 52 1.87 13.03 -6.48
CA ALA A 52 1.92 14.32 -7.17
C ALA A 52 1.05 15.37 -6.49
N ILE A 53 -0.13 15.00 -5.97
CA ILE A 53 -0.99 15.89 -5.17
C ILE A 53 -0.28 16.30 -3.87
N LEU A 54 0.34 15.37 -3.15
CA LEU A 54 1.13 15.72 -1.95
C LEU A 54 2.27 16.67 -2.29
N GLY A 55 2.99 16.40 -3.38
CA GLY A 55 4.06 17.23 -3.90
C GLY A 55 3.60 18.67 -4.16
N HIS A 56 2.48 18.81 -4.85
CA HIS A 56 1.86 20.12 -5.15
C HIS A 56 1.48 20.90 -3.89
N LEU A 57 1.04 20.20 -2.84
CA LEU A 57 0.64 20.81 -1.56
C LEU A 57 1.82 21.04 -0.60
N GLY A 58 3.04 20.63 -0.97
CA GLY A 58 4.23 20.68 -0.12
C GLY A 58 4.16 19.72 1.07
N PHE A 59 3.38 18.63 0.96
CA PHE A 59 3.24 17.63 2.00
C PHE A 59 4.27 16.52 1.88
N LEU A 60 4.48 15.85 3.02
CA LEU A 60 5.32 14.65 3.11
C LEU A 60 4.46 13.43 3.40
N THR A 61 4.90 12.30 2.88
CA THR A 61 4.41 10.98 3.26
C THR A 61 5.45 10.25 4.11
N GLY A 62 5.10 9.09 4.66
CA GLY A 62 6.04 8.24 5.39
C GLY A 62 6.93 7.38 4.48
N GLY A 63 7.92 6.73 5.08
CA GLY A 63 8.76 5.73 4.41
C GLY A 63 9.71 6.30 3.34
N THR A 64 9.99 5.52 2.30
CA THR A 64 10.96 5.87 1.25
C THR A 64 10.49 7.03 0.37
N ALA A 65 9.18 7.16 0.14
CA ALA A 65 8.60 8.29 -0.59
C ALA A 65 8.76 9.60 0.21
N GLY A 66 8.62 9.55 1.54
CA GLY A 66 8.91 10.68 2.42
C GLY A 66 10.37 11.13 2.35
N LEU A 67 11.30 10.17 2.40
CA LEU A 67 12.73 10.45 2.23
C LEU A 67 13.02 11.08 0.86
N ALA A 68 12.36 10.60 -0.19
CA ALA A 68 12.48 11.19 -1.52
C ALA A 68 11.97 12.63 -1.57
N PHE A 69 10.86 12.94 -0.89
CA PHE A 69 10.37 14.32 -0.76
C PHE A 69 11.35 15.23 -0.02
N ILE A 70 11.97 14.77 1.07
CA ILE A 70 12.95 15.58 1.81
C ILE A 70 14.10 16.01 0.91
N VAL A 71 14.66 15.08 0.13
CA VAL A 71 15.74 15.37 -0.81
C VAL A 71 15.24 16.24 -1.96
N HIS A 72 14.04 15.98 -2.50
CA HIS A 72 13.44 16.78 -3.56
C HIS A 72 13.25 18.24 -3.12
N TYR A 73 12.68 18.48 -1.95
CA TYR A 73 12.44 19.83 -1.42
C TYR A 73 13.73 20.52 -0.95
N GLY A 74 14.69 19.77 -0.39
CA GLY A 74 15.94 20.32 0.12
C GLY A 74 17.00 20.60 -0.95
N LEU A 75 17.12 19.74 -1.96
CA LEU A 75 18.16 19.80 -2.99
C LEU A 75 17.63 20.16 -4.39
N GLY A 76 16.31 20.21 -4.59
CA GLY A 76 15.68 20.49 -5.88
C GLY A 76 15.80 19.36 -6.90
N TRP A 77 16.25 18.17 -6.49
CA TRP A 77 16.43 17.02 -7.39
C TRP A 77 15.09 16.44 -7.82
N ASN A 78 15.01 15.85 -9.01
CA ASN A 78 13.78 15.21 -9.48
C ASN A 78 13.30 14.12 -8.51
N PHE A 79 12.05 14.23 -8.03
CA PHE A 79 11.48 13.30 -7.05
C PHE A 79 11.57 11.84 -7.51
N GLY A 80 11.19 11.54 -8.75
CA GLY A 80 11.18 10.18 -9.29
C GLY A 80 12.57 9.55 -9.30
N LEU A 81 13.59 10.32 -9.71
CA LEU A 81 14.99 9.88 -9.68
C LEU A 81 15.45 9.57 -8.26
N VAL A 82 15.17 10.46 -7.30
CA VAL A 82 15.52 10.25 -5.90
C VAL A 82 14.80 9.01 -5.35
N PHE A 83 13.51 8.88 -5.61
CA PHE A 83 12.71 7.76 -5.15
C PHE A 83 13.27 6.42 -5.65
N PHE A 84 13.68 6.36 -6.91
CA PHE A 84 14.34 5.18 -7.47
C PHE A 84 15.66 4.85 -6.76
N LEU A 85 16.53 5.85 -6.57
CA LEU A 85 17.82 5.67 -5.90
C LEU A 85 17.68 5.25 -4.43
N VAL A 86 16.76 5.87 -3.69
CA VAL A 86 16.46 5.51 -2.30
C VAL A 86 15.97 4.06 -2.18
N ASN A 87 15.35 3.51 -3.23
CA ASN A 87 14.87 2.13 -3.25
C ASN A 87 15.93 1.06 -3.59
N LEU A 88 17.08 1.44 -4.15
CA LEU A 88 18.16 0.50 -4.50
C LEU A 88 18.57 -0.46 -3.35
N PRO A 89 18.86 0.00 -2.11
CA PRO A 89 19.21 -0.90 -1.02
C PRO A 89 18.06 -1.87 -0.65
N PHE A 90 16.82 -1.46 -0.86
CA PHE A 90 15.64 -2.26 -0.57
C PHE A 90 15.42 -3.37 -1.61
N TYR A 91 15.88 -3.20 -2.86
CA TYR A 91 15.86 -4.30 -3.84
C TYR A 91 16.79 -5.44 -3.44
N VAL A 92 17.97 -5.12 -2.89
CA VAL A 92 18.89 -6.13 -2.36
C VAL A 92 18.24 -6.89 -1.20
N LEU A 93 17.53 -6.18 -0.31
CA LEU A 93 16.81 -6.80 0.79
C LEU A 93 15.63 -7.66 0.31
N ALA A 94 14.84 -7.16 -0.64
CA ALA A 94 13.73 -7.89 -1.26
C ALA A 94 14.22 -9.18 -1.91
N PHE A 95 15.34 -9.13 -2.65
CA PHE A 95 15.90 -10.30 -3.29
C PHE A 95 16.29 -11.37 -2.28
N LYS A 96 16.96 -10.96 -1.19
CA LYS A 96 17.42 -11.88 -0.14
C LYS A 96 16.29 -12.45 0.72
N ARG A 97 15.19 -11.72 0.93
CA ARG A 97 14.13 -12.09 1.90
C ARG A 97 12.84 -12.61 1.26
N MET A 98 12.45 -12.06 0.11
CA MET A 98 11.16 -12.36 -0.57
C MET A 98 11.32 -13.22 -1.83
N GLY A 99 12.53 -13.24 -2.40
CA GLY A 99 12.83 -13.98 -3.61
C GLY A 99 12.71 -13.16 -4.91
N PRO A 100 13.12 -13.75 -6.04
CA PRO A 100 13.34 -13.04 -7.30
C PRO A 100 12.05 -12.51 -7.94
N ALA A 101 10.96 -13.28 -7.91
CA ALA A 101 9.69 -12.88 -8.55
C ALA A 101 9.09 -11.62 -7.89
N PHE A 102 9.06 -11.57 -6.56
CA PHE A 102 8.61 -10.40 -5.81
C PHE A 102 9.50 -9.17 -6.08
N THR A 103 10.82 -9.40 -6.14
CA THR A 103 11.80 -8.33 -6.38
C THR A 103 11.63 -7.74 -7.77
N ALA A 104 11.46 -8.56 -8.80
CA ALA A 104 11.22 -8.10 -10.17
C ALA A 104 9.94 -7.25 -10.26
N LYS A 105 8.83 -7.72 -9.68
CA LYS A 105 7.57 -6.97 -9.63
C LYS A 105 7.72 -5.63 -8.90
N THR A 106 8.39 -5.63 -7.75
CA THR A 106 8.64 -4.42 -6.94
C THR A 106 9.55 -3.44 -7.68
N PHE A 107 10.59 -3.93 -8.34
CA PHE A 107 11.48 -3.10 -9.16
C PHE A 107 10.71 -2.43 -10.30
N ILE A 108 9.92 -3.20 -11.05
CA ILE A 108 9.07 -2.68 -12.14
C ILE A 108 8.09 -1.64 -11.59
N ALA A 109 7.43 -1.93 -10.47
CA ALA A 109 6.47 -1.01 -9.86
C ALA A 109 7.13 0.32 -9.46
N VAL A 110 8.28 0.28 -8.79
CA VAL A 110 9.03 1.49 -8.41
C VAL A 110 9.55 2.23 -9.65
N ALA A 111 10.01 1.53 -10.68
CA ALA A 111 10.46 2.14 -11.92
C ALA A 111 9.32 2.88 -12.63
N ILE A 112 8.14 2.27 -12.75
CA ILE A 112 6.95 2.91 -13.31
C ILE A 112 6.56 4.12 -12.47
N LEU A 113 6.46 3.99 -11.15
CA LEU A 113 6.13 5.11 -10.26
C LEU A 113 7.11 6.28 -10.43
N SER A 114 8.41 5.97 -10.47
CA SER A 114 9.48 6.96 -10.62
C SER A 114 9.39 7.67 -11.97
N LEU A 115 9.14 6.93 -13.05
CA LEU A 115 8.98 7.50 -14.39
C LEU A 115 7.73 8.38 -14.47
N VAL A 116 6.59 7.89 -13.99
CA VAL A 116 5.32 8.64 -14.01
C VAL A 116 5.44 9.92 -13.20
N THR A 117 5.99 9.87 -11.98
CA THR A 117 6.18 11.07 -11.14
C THR A 117 7.22 12.03 -11.71
N ALA A 118 8.24 11.54 -12.43
CA ALA A 118 9.22 12.41 -13.10
C ALA A 118 8.64 13.12 -14.33
N VAL A 119 7.76 12.46 -15.09
CA VAL A 119 7.17 12.98 -16.33
C VAL A 119 5.89 13.79 -16.07
N GLN A 120 5.15 13.48 -15.00
CA GLN A 120 3.86 14.10 -14.66
C GLN A 120 3.86 15.64 -14.74
N PRO A 121 4.89 16.37 -14.25
CA PRO A 121 4.88 17.84 -14.30
C PRO A 121 4.81 18.41 -15.72
N ALA A 122 5.26 17.65 -16.74
CA ALA A 122 5.18 18.03 -18.14
C ALA A 122 3.83 17.66 -18.79
N LEU A 123 3.05 16.77 -18.17
CA LEU A 123 1.76 16.31 -18.70
C LEU A 123 0.60 17.19 -18.22
N PHE A 124 0.61 17.57 -16.94
CA PHE A 124 -0.41 18.44 -16.37
C PHE A 124 0.09 19.13 -15.10
N ALA A 125 -0.46 20.31 -14.83
CA ALA A 125 -0.25 21.05 -13.59
C ALA A 125 -1.53 21.06 -12.77
N PHE A 126 -1.39 21.07 -11.44
CA PHE A 126 -2.52 21.25 -10.55
C PHE A 126 -2.80 22.75 -10.39
N GLY A 127 -4.09 23.11 -10.46
CA GLY A 127 -4.56 24.46 -10.11
C GLY A 127 -4.71 24.60 -8.59
N HIS A 128 -5.81 25.22 -8.18
CA HIS A 128 -6.16 25.30 -6.77
C HIS A 128 -6.68 23.94 -6.26
N VAL A 129 -6.06 23.45 -5.18
CA VAL A 129 -6.51 22.26 -4.45
C VAL A 129 -6.48 22.63 -2.96
N ASP A 130 -7.61 22.50 -2.27
CA ASP A 130 -7.64 22.70 -0.82
C ASP A 130 -6.71 21.70 -0.13
N ARG A 131 -6.00 22.15 0.90
CA ARG A 131 -5.00 21.32 1.60
C ARG A 131 -5.61 20.08 2.25
N THR A 132 -6.79 20.22 2.87
CA THR A 132 -7.45 19.13 3.59
C THR A 132 -8.01 18.12 2.61
N THR A 133 -8.76 18.59 1.61
CA THR A 133 -9.32 17.73 0.56
C THR A 133 -8.21 17.03 -0.23
N GLY A 134 -7.14 17.76 -0.57
CA GLY A 134 -6.01 17.21 -1.30
C GLY A 134 -5.24 16.14 -0.52
N ALA A 135 -5.01 16.33 0.80
CA ALA A 135 -4.41 15.30 1.65
C ALA A 135 -5.26 14.01 1.69
N VAL A 136 -6.58 14.16 1.85
CA VAL A 136 -7.51 13.01 1.89
C VAL A 136 -7.53 12.28 0.54
N LEU A 137 -7.66 13.02 -0.56
CA LEU A 137 -7.65 12.43 -1.90
C LEU A 137 -6.32 11.74 -2.22
N ALA A 138 -5.19 12.37 -1.91
CA ALA A 138 -3.88 11.78 -2.08
C ALA A 138 -3.73 10.49 -1.26
N GLY A 139 -4.16 10.50 0.00
CA GLY A 139 -4.16 9.34 0.88
C GLY A 139 -4.98 8.19 0.33
N LEU A 140 -6.20 8.46 -0.16
CA LEU A 140 -7.06 7.46 -0.77
C LEU A 140 -6.43 6.87 -2.04
N LEU A 141 -5.94 7.71 -2.95
CA LEU A 141 -5.30 7.28 -4.19
C LEU A 141 -4.07 6.40 -3.93
N MET A 142 -3.18 6.85 -3.04
CA MET A 142 -2.02 6.05 -2.63
C MET A 142 -2.44 4.75 -1.96
N GLY A 143 -3.46 4.77 -1.10
CA GLY A 143 -3.99 3.59 -0.41
C GLY A 143 -4.55 2.55 -1.38
N PHE A 144 -5.38 2.95 -2.34
CA PHE A 144 -5.89 2.05 -3.39
C PHE A 144 -4.77 1.50 -4.26
N GLY A 145 -3.81 2.35 -4.65
CA GLY A 145 -2.66 1.91 -5.44
C GLY A 145 -1.80 0.89 -4.69
N LEU A 146 -1.50 1.14 -3.41
CA LEU A 146 -0.75 0.21 -2.56
C LEU A 146 -1.51 -1.11 -2.34
N LEU A 147 -2.83 -1.06 -2.12
CA LEU A 147 -3.65 -2.26 -1.98
C LEU A 147 -3.62 -3.14 -3.24
N ALA A 148 -3.68 -2.53 -4.43
CA ALA A 148 -3.53 -3.24 -5.69
C ALA A 148 -2.15 -3.92 -5.80
N LEU A 149 -1.08 -3.21 -5.46
CA LEU A 149 0.28 -3.77 -5.50
C LEU A 149 0.45 -4.93 -4.51
N PHE A 150 0.01 -4.76 -3.25
CA PHE A 150 0.16 -5.79 -2.23
C PHE A 150 -0.64 -7.05 -2.55
N ARG A 151 -1.85 -6.93 -3.11
CA ARG A 151 -2.63 -8.09 -3.58
C ARG A 151 -1.89 -8.92 -4.63
N HIS A 152 -1.10 -8.27 -5.46
CA HIS A 152 -0.31 -8.91 -6.53
C HIS A 152 1.13 -9.27 -6.12
N ARG A 153 1.44 -9.22 -4.82
CA ARG A 153 2.78 -9.44 -4.26
C ARG A 153 3.84 -8.54 -4.91
N ALA A 154 3.52 -7.26 -4.99
CA ALA A 154 4.45 -6.19 -5.35
C ALA A 154 4.46 -5.14 -4.24
N SER A 155 5.52 -4.34 -4.16
CA SER A 155 5.63 -3.23 -3.21
C SER A 155 6.25 -2.02 -3.89
N LEU A 156 6.30 -0.89 -3.18
CA LEU A 156 7.04 0.31 -3.60
C LEU A 156 8.34 0.48 -2.79
N GLY A 157 8.81 -0.61 -2.18
CA GLY A 157 10.03 -0.70 -1.39
C GLY A 157 9.90 -0.17 0.04
N GLY A 158 11.03 -0.01 0.73
CA GLY A 158 11.05 0.50 2.10
C GLY A 158 10.36 -0.41 3.13
N VAL A 159 9.58 0.25 4.02
CA VAL A 159 8.75 -0.41 5.06
C VAL A 159 7.71 -1.35 4.44
N GLY A 160 7.30 -1.14 3.19
CA GLY A 160 6.35 -2.01 2.50
C GLY A 160 6.88 -3.44 2.29
N ILE A 161 8.20 -3.65 2.25
CA ILE A 161 8.78 -5.00 2.20
C ILE A 161 8.69 -5.67 3.57
N LEU A 162 8.95 -4.91 4.65
CA LEU A 162 8.83 -5.42 6.02
C LEU A 162 7.38 -5.77 6.36
N ALA A 163 6.42 -4.94 5.93
CA ALA A 163 4.99 -5.17 6.16
C ALA A 163 4.44 -6.42 5.47
N LEU A 164 5.05 -6.85 4.36
CA LEU A 164 4.70 -8.11 3.70
C LEU A 164 5.48 -9.32 4.25
N TYR A 165 6.56 -9.07 4.99
CA TYR A 165 7.42 -10.13 5.55
C TYR A 165 6.88 -10.65 6.88
N LEU A 166 6.38 -9.72 7.71
CA LEU A 166 5.78 -9.96 9.02
C LEU A 166 4.37 -10.53 8.89
#